data_AF-A0A839IYQ8-F1
#
_entry.id   AF-A0A839IYQ8-F1
#
_cell.length_a   1.000
_cell.length_b   1.000
_cell.length_c   1.000
_cell.angle_alpha   90.00
_cell.angle_beta   90.00
_cell.angle_gamma   90.00
#
_symmetry.space_group_name_H-M   'P 1'
#
loop_
_entity.id
_entity.type
_entity.pdbx_description
1 polymer ?
#
loop_
_entity_poly.entity_id
_entity_poly.type
_entity_poly.pdbx_seq_one_letter_code
_entity_poly.pdbx_strand_id
1 'polypeptide(L)'
;AMSPSDMASGIVSSIEAFIGLMFFAFTTGLLYGRFSKPKAAIRFTKHLVLNQLKEHNALMFRIENDRRSTMIQPKVTVTLTLSRKNKKGEYVNDFYNLELERDNINYLPTTWTIVHEI
;
A
#
# COMPACT_ATOMS: atom_id res chain seq x y z
N ALA A 1 -38.44 20.66 -31.70
CA ALA A 1 -37.08 20.10 -31.74
C ALA A 1 -36.11 21.27 -31.84
N MET A 2 -35.15 21.41 -30.91
CA MET A 2 -34.08 22.40 -31.02
C MET A 2 -32.91 21.73 -31.74
N SER A 3 -32.62 22.16 -32.96
CA SER A 3 -31.52 21.65 -33.77
C SER A 3 -30.70 22.83 -34.29
N PRO A 4 -29.37 22.71 -34.40
CA PRO A 4 -28.55 23.75 -35.00
C PRO A 4 -29.03 24.01 -36.42
N SER A 5 -29.55 25.21 -36.68
CA SER A 5 -30.11 25.59 -37.98
C SER A 5 -29.08 26.20 -38.94
N ASP A 6 -27.92 26.58 -38.41
CA ASP A 6 -26.87 27.28 -39.14
C ASP A 6 -25.51 26.59 -38.95
N MET A 7 -24.60 26.70 -39.92
CA MET A 7 -23.35 25.93 -39.95
C MET A 7 -22.46 26.24 -38.73
N ALA A 8 -22.45 27.49 -38.26
CA ALA A 8 -21.77 27.90 -37.04
C ALA A 8 -22.33 27.20 -35.78
N SER A 9 -23.65 27.03 -35.71
CA SER A 9 -24.32 26.34 -34.60
C SER A 9 -24.00 24.84 -34.59
N GLY A 10 -23.90 24.22 -35.78
CA GLY A 10 -23.50 22.81 -35.92
C GLY A 10 -22.07 22.52 -35.45
N ILE A 11 -21.12 23.42 -35.78
CA ILE A 11 -19.73 23.31 -35.32
C ILE A 11 -19.64 23.43 -33.80
N VAL A 12 -20.31 24.42 -33.21
CA VAL A 12 -20.32 24.63 -31.75
C VAL A 12 -20.92 23.41 -31.04
N SER A 13 -22.06 22.91 -31.52
CA SER A 13 -22.73 21.73 -30.95
C SER A 13 -21.86 20.45 -31.03
N SER A 14 -21.12 20.26 -32.13
CA SER A 14 -20.22 19.11 -32.28
C SER A 14 -19.03 19.17 -31.32
N ILE A 15 -18.44 20.36 -31.14
CA ILE A 15 -17.34 20.58 -30.18
C ILE A 15 -17.86 20.37 -28.75
N GLU A 16 -19.03 20.89 -28.41
CA GLU A 16 -19.65 20.71 -27.09
C GLU A 16 -19.91 19.23 -26.80
N ALA A 17 -20.47 18.48 -27.75
CA ALA A 17 -20.70 17.04 -27.61
C ALA A 17 -19.38 16.26 -27.41
N PHE A 18 -18.32 16.61 -28.16
CA PHE A 18 -17.01 15.99 -28.03
C PHE A 18 -16.38 16.26 -26.66
N ILE A 19 -16.41 17.52 -26.21
CA ILE A 19 -15.91 17.91 -24.89
C ILE A 19 -16.72 17.21 -23.79
N GLY A 20 -18.05 17.15 -23.90
CA GLY A 20 -18.92 16.46 -22.95
C GLY A 20 -18.58 14.96 -22.83
N LEU A 21 -18.40 14.27 -23.95
CA LEU A 21 -17.99 12.86 -23.96
C LEU A 21 -16.61 12.67 -23.33
N MET A 22 -15.66 13.55 -23.66
CA MET A 22 -14.31 13.52 -23.11
C MET A 22 -14.33 13.70 -21.60
N PHE A 23 -15.03 14.72 -21.08
CA PHE A 23 -15.18 14.95 -19.64
C PHE A 23 -15.83 13.77 -18.91
N PHE A 24 -16.84 13.15 -19.52
CA PHE A 24 -17.48 11.97 -18.95
C PHE A 24 -16.49 10.79 -18.84
N ALA A 25 -15.74 10.51 -19.90
CA ALA A 25 -14.71 9.46 -19.90
C ALA A 25 -13.60 9.73 -18.86
N PHE A 26 -13.13 10.98 -18.76
CA PHE A 26 -12.15 11.37 -17.75
C PHE A 26 -12.69 11.19 -16.32
N THR A 27 -13.89 11.66 -16.05
CA THR A 27 -14.49 11.63 -14.71
C THR A 27 -14.68 10.19 -14.22
N THR A 28 -15.24 9.33 -15.08
CA THR A 28 -15.43 7.90 -14.78
C THR A 28 -14.10 7.17 -14.60
N GLY A 29 -13.10 7.46 -15.44
CA GLY A 29 -11.75 6.92 -15.30
C GLY A 29 -11.08 7.29 -13.97
N LEU A 30 -11.18 8.56 -13.55
CA LEU A 30 -10.62 9.03 -12.28
C LEU A 30 -11.35 8.44 -11.07
N LEU A 31 -12.67 8.34 -11.12
CA LEU A 31 -13.48 7.69 -10.09
C LEU A 31 -13.06 6.23 -9.92
N TYR A 32 -12.97 5.48 -11.03
CA TYR A 32 -12.52 4.09 -10.99
C TYR A 32 -11.11 3.99 -10.40
N GLY A 33 -10.17 4.80 -10.87
CA GLY A 33 -8.80 4.82 -10.33
C GLY A 33 -8.73 5.10 -8.82
N ARG A 34 -9.58 5.99 -8.31
CA ARG A 34 -9.68 6.27 -6.86
C ARG A 34 -10.24 5.08 -6.07
N PHE A 35 -11.25 4.40 -6.60
CA PHE A 35 -11.87 3.24 -5.92
C PHE A 35 -11.04 1.97 -6.04
N SER A 36 -10.29 1.80 -7.13
CA SER A 36 -9.41 0.65 -7.35
C SER A 36 -8.17 0.65 -6.49
N LYS A 37 -7.82 1.75 -5.80
CA LYS A 37 -6.66 1.78 -4.89
C LYS A 37 -7.05 1.21 -3.52
N PRO A 38 -6.65 -0.04 -3.18
CA PRO A 38 -6.93 -0.58 -1.87
C PRO A 38 -6.14 0.19 -0.81
N LYS A 39 -6.82 0.61 0.27
CA LYS A 39 -6.14 1.10 1.48
C LYS A 39 -5.67 -0.08 2.32
N ALA A 40 -4.37 -0.23 2.56
CA ALA A 40 -3.89 -1.24 3.50
C ALA A 40 -4.51 -1.00 4.89
N ALA A 41 -5.09 -2.03 5.48
CA ALA A 41 -5.75 -2.00 6.78
C ALA A 41 -5.11 -3.08 7.65
N ILE A 42 -3.86 -2.83 8.01
CA ILE A 42 -3.04 -3.72 8.84
C ILE A 42 -2.75 -2.98 10.14
N ARG A 43 -3.01 -3.63 11.27
CA ARG A 43 -2.66 -3.12 12.60
C ARG A 43 -1.43 -3.86 13.10
N PHE A 44 -0.51 -3.11 13.71
CA PHE A 44 0.72 -3.63 14.29
C PHE A 44 0.60 -3.64 15.81
N THR A 45 1.24 -4.60 16.46
CA THR A 45 1.43 -4.54 17.92
C THR A 45 2.30 -3.35 18.30
N LYS A 46 1.95 -2.70 19.42
CA LYS A 46 2.71 -1.55 19.94
C LYS A 46 4.08 -1.93 20.50
N HIS A 47 4.27 -3.19 20.84
CA HIS A 47 5.48 -3.70 21.48
C HIS A 47 6.09 -4.82 20.64
N LEU A 48 7.41 -4.83 20.61
CA LEU A 48 8.24 -5.92 20.10
C LEU A 48 8.61 -6.80 21.30
N VAL A 49 8.56 -8.11 21.11
CA VAL A 49 8.92 -9.09 22.16
C VAL A 49 10.20 -9.78 21.73
N LEU A 50 11.22 -9.75 22.59
CA LEU A 50 12.40 -10.59 22.46
C LEU A 50 12.19 -11.83 23.35
N ASN A 51 12.20 -13.01 22.76
CA ASN A 51 12.07 -14.25 23.51
C ASN A 51 12.90 -15.37 22.88
N GLN A 52 13.25 -16.37 23.67
CA GLN A 52 13.98 -17.54 23.20
C GLN A 52 13.04 -18.48 22.45
N LEU A 53 13.28 -18.67 21.15
CA LEU A 53 12.57 -19.60 20.29
C LEU A 53 13.47 -20.82 20.06
N LYS A 54 13.15 -21.94 20.75
CA LYS A 54 13.98 -23.15 20.77
C LYS A 54 15.41 -22.85 21.29
N GLU A 55 16.41 -22.89 20.41
CA GLU A 55 17.83 -22.70 20.72
C GLU A 55 18.31 -21.26 20.45
N HIS A 56 17.50 -20.42 19.77
CA HIS A 56 17.91 -19.08 19.32
C HIS A 56 17.07 -17.98 19.96
N ASN A 57 17.60 -16.76 20.03
CA ASN A 57 16.82 -15.60 20.43
C ASN A 57 16.06 -15.07 19.21
N ALA A 58 14.77 -14.79 19.38
CA ALA A 58 13.94 -14.29 18.29
C ALA A 58 13.24 -13.00 18.68
N LEU A 59 13.29 -12.02 17.77
CA LEU A 59 12.48 -10.82 17.82
C LEU A 59 11.13 -11.10 17.17
N MET A 60 10.05 -10.87 17.91
CA MET A 60 8.70 -11.18 17.48
C MET A 60 7.76 -9.99 17.63
N PHE A 61 6.88 -9.81 16.66
CA PHE A 61 5.73 -8.92 16.76
C PHE A 61 4.58 -9.47 15.93
N ARG A 62 3.36 -9.00 16.20
CA ARG A 62 2.17 -9.50 15.52
C ARG A 62 1.55 -8.41 14.68
N ILE A 63 1.05 -8.83 13.52
CA ILE A 63 0.20 -8.02 12.66
C ILE A 63 -1.21 -8.61 12.62
N GLU A 64 -2.18 -7.74 12.46
CA GLU A 64 -3.60 -8.05 12.36
C GLU A 64 -4.16 -7.44 11.07
N ASN A 65 -4.99 -8.21 10.37
CA ASN A 65 -5.82 -7.69 9.30
C ASN A 65 -7.08 -7.06 9.91
N ASP A 66 -7.20 -5.74 9.82
CA ASP A 66 -8.31 -4.98 10.42
C ASP A 66 -9.61 -5.09 9.58
N ARG A 67 -9.56 -5.82 8.46
CA ARG A 67 -10.73 -6.08 7.59
C ARG A 67 -11.31 -7.45 7.86
N ARG A 68 -12.62 -7.57 7.61
CA ARG A 68 -13.33 -8.87 7.56
C ARG A 68 -12.95 -9.72 6.36
N SER A 69 -12.37 -9.13 5.31
CA SER A 69 -11.91 -9.84 4.11
C SER A 69 -10.51 -10.41 4.32
N THR A 70 -10.31 -11.68 4.00
CA THR A 70 -8.99 -12.32 4.04
C THR A 70 -8.02 -11.68 3.03
N MET A 71 -6.81 -11.34 3.48
CA MET A 71 -5.74 -10.88 2.60
C MET A 71 -5.05 -12.09 1.96
N ILE A 72 -4.89 -12.06 0.64
CA ILE A 72 -4.30 -13.14 -0.15
C ILE A 72 -2.86 -12.76 -0.50
N GLN A 73 -1.93 -13.71 -0.33
CA GLN A 73 -0.49 -13.55 -0.58
C GLN A 73 0.12 -12.25 -0.01
N PRO A 74 -0.08 -11.94 1.29
CA PRO A 74 0.67 -10.87 1.91
C PRO A 74 2.17 -11.18 1.93
N LYS A 75 2.97 -10.16 1.63
CA LYS A 75 4.43 -10.16 1.78
C LYS A 75 4.83 -9.12 2.82
N VAL A 76 5.78 -9.48 3.68
CA VAL A 76 6.31 -8.63 4.74
C VAL A 76 7.82 -8.49 4.56
N THR A 77 8.33 -7.30 4.84
CA THR A 77 9.76 -7.00 4.89
C THR A 77 10.00 -6.10 6.08
N VAL A 78 11.02 -6.42 6.88
CA VAL A 78 11.35 -5.67 8.10
C VAL A 78 12.73 -5.08 7.94
N THR A 79 12.81 -3.75 8.04
CA THR A 79 14.07 -3.02 7.93
C THR A 79 14.41 -2.37 9.26
N LEU A 80 15.55 -2.74 9.83
CA LEU A 80 16.13 -2.06 10.98
C LEU A 80 16.91 -0.84 10.50
N THR A 81 16.61 0.33 11.07
CA THR A 81 17.36 1.57 10.78
C THR A 81 18.18 1.94 12.01
N LEU A 82 19.50 2.05 11.86
CA LEU A 82 20.42 2.44 12.92
C LEU A 82 21.15 3.72 12.55
N SER A 83 21.06 4.74 13.39
CA SER A 83 21.82 5.97 13.21
C SER A 83 23.23 5.79 13.77
N ARG A 84 24.23 5.68 12.89
CA ARG A 84 25.64 5.51 13.24
C ARG A 84 26.40 6.79 12.97
N LYS A 85 27.29 7.15 13.91
CA LYS A 85 28.21 8.28 13.73
C LYS A 85 29.33 7.88 12.78
N ASN A 86 29.45 8.58 11.67
CA ASN A 86 30.54 8.41 10.73
C ASN A 86 31.86 8.92 11.34
N LYS A 87 33.01 8.53 10.78
CA LYS A 87 34.35 9.01 11.17
C LYS A 87 34.50 10.54 11.14
N LYS A 88 33.64 11.24 10.40
CA LYS A 88 33.56 12.71 10.31
C LYS A 88 32.65 13.37 11.37
N GLY A 89 32.03 12.58 12.24
CA GLY A 89 31.17 13.09 13.31
C GLY A 89 29.70 13.33 12.92
N GLU A 90 29.33 13.11 11.66
CA GLU A 90 27.95 13.19 11.16
C GLU A 90 27.16 11.90 11.45
N TYR A 91 25.86 12.04 11.72
CA TYR A 91 24.96 10.91 11.88
C TYR A 91 24.48 10.41 10.52
N VAL A 92 24.72 9.14 10.21
CA VAL A 92 24.26 8.47 9.00
C VAL A 92 23.32 7.35 9.41
N ASN A 93 22.19 7.21 8.72
CA ASN A 93 21.24 6.12 8.97
C ASN A 93 21.60 4.93 8.07
N ASP A 94 22.04 3.84 8.70
CA ASP A 94 22.27 2.56 8.06
C ASP A 94 20.96 1.74 8.08
N PHE A 95 20.64 1.10 6.96
CA PHE A 95 19.43 0.27 6.80
C PHE A 95 19.84 -1.19 6.67
N TYR A 96 19.32 -2.04 7.54
CA TYR A 96 19.56 -3.48 7.57
C TYR A 96 18.25 -4.21 7.34
N ASN A 97 18.19 -5.04 6.29
CA ASN A 97 17.03 -5.91 6.07
C ASN A 97 17.16 -7.12 7.02
N LEU A 98 16.13 -7.37 7.83
CA LEU A 98 16.11 -8.48 8.77
C LEU A 98 15.55 -9.72 8.08
N GLU A 99 16.25 -10.85 8.22
CA GLU A 99 15.78 -12.14 7.70
C GLU A 99 14.66 -12.70 8.57
N LEU A 100 13.50 -12.94 7.97
CA LEU A 100 12.33 -13.46 8.66
C LEU A 100 12.21 -14.97 8.47
N GLU A 101 11.67 -15.68 9.45
CA GLU A 101 11.36 -17.12 9.30
C GLU A 101 10.41 -17.36 8.11
N ARG A 102 9.45 -16.44 7.93
CA ARG A 102 8.53 -16.41 6.79
C ARG A 102 8.35 -14.96 6.34
N ASP A 103 8.73 -14.65 5.11
CA ASP A 103 8.52 -13.34 4.48
C ASP A 103 7.18 -13.27 3.70
N ASN A 104 6.59 -14.43 3.37
CA ASN A 104 5.28 -14.52 2.73
C ASN A 104 4.40 -15.64 3.32
N ILE A 105 3.08 -15.42 3.31
CA ILE A 105 2.08 -16.45 3.60
C ILE A 105 0.96 -16.41 2.55
N ASN A 106 0.18 -17.48 2.43
CA ASN A 106 -0.89 -17.55 1.42
C ASN A 106 -2.13 -16.75 1.82
N TYR A 107 -2.50 -16.79 3.10
CA TYR A 107 -3.72 -16.17 3.61
C TYR A 107 -3.49 -15.57 4.99
N LEU A 108 -3.93 -14.32 5.19
CA LEU A 108 -3.99 -13.66 6.49
C LEU A 108 -5.47 -13.40 6.86
N PRO A 109 -6.13 -14.35 7.55
CA PRO A 109 -7.53 -14.21 7.94
C PRO A 109 -7.72 -13.23 9.12
N THR A 110 -6.86 -13.31 10.14
CA THR A 110 -6.95 -12.49 11.35
C THR A 110 -5.58 -11.95 11.75
N THR A 111 -4.69 -12.80 12.24
CA THR A 111 -3.39 -12.38 12.78
C THR A 111 -2.24 -13.23 12.28
N TRP A 112 -1.05 -12.63 12.17
CA TRP A 112 0.19 -13.32 11.85
C TRP A 112 1.32 -12.79 12.73
N THR A 113 2.04 -13.70 13.38
CA THR A 113 3.26 -13.37 14.13
C THR A 113 4.45 -13.42 13.18
N ILE A 114 5.17 -12.30 13.09
CA ILE A 114 6.41 -12.18 12.36
C ILE A 114 7.55 -12.47 13.33
N VAL A 115 8.48 -13.32 12.90
CA VAL A 115 9.60 -13.83 13.68
C VAL A 115 10.89 -13.54 12.92
N HIS A 116 11.82 -12.87 13.58
CA HIS A 116 13.20 -12.68 13.13
C HIS A 116 14.12 -13.41 14.10
N GLU A 117 14.86 -14.41 13.61
CA GLU A 117 15.85 -15.15 14.39
C GLU A 117 17.17 -14.36 14.43
N ILE A 118 17.80 -14.28 15.61
CA ILE A 118 19.04 -13.54 15.91
C ILE A 118 20.18 -14.52 16.19
#